data_AF-A0A917FWX7-F1
#
_entry.id   AF-A0A917FWX7-F1
#
_cell.length_a   1.000
_cell.length_b   1.000
_cell.length_c   1.000
_cell.angle_alpha   90.00
_cell.angle_beta   90.00
_cell.angle_gamma   90.00
#
_symmetry.space_group_name_H-M   'P 1'
#
loop_
_entity.id
_entity.type
_entity.pdbx_description
1 polymer ?
#
loop_
_entity_poly.entity_id
_entity_poly.type
_entity_poly.pdbx_seq_one_letter_code
_entity_poly.pdbx_strand_id
1 'polypeptide(L)'
;MTDPSVTDHSPGAAITVRPVKGLPEFRPGDDLAAAIAEHAPWIETGDVLVVTSKVLSKVEGRLVTAPVDAEERDALRRRLVEQEAVRVVARKGRTLITENRLGIVQAASGVDGSNVVSDELALLPEDPDASAAALRTRLAETMNVDVAVVITDTMGRAWRVGQTDAAIGSAGIRVLHPYAGGQDSQGNDLVVTEIAVVDEIAAAGDLVKGKLGSVPIAVVRGFTPVDDGSTAAQLVRPGEDDLFWLGTAESIQRGRRDAVPHRRSVRSFSPDPVDPADVRAAVADALTAPAPHHTRPVRFVWVRNPQIRTRLLDSMREKWKADLVADGFSDSAVEARLARGDILRRAPELVIPFLVPEGAHSYPDDRRRAAERTMFTVAAGAAVQGFLVALAAREIGSCWIGSTIFAADIVRSELGLRADWSALGAVAIGRPAESAEPRRPREPGPELLEL
;
A
#
# COMPACT_ATOMS: atom_id res chain seq x y z
N MET A 1 24.28 22.24 -19.07
CA MET A 1 23.99 22.59 -20.48
C MET A 1 22.55 22.23 -20.70
N THR A 2 21.68 23.25 -20.79
CA THR A 2 20.26 23.09 -21.12
C THR A 2 20.12 22.43 -22.49
N ASP A 3 19.28 21.41 -22.61
CA ASP A 3 18.87 20.94 -23.92
C ASP A 3 17.87 21.96 -24.51
N PRO A 4 18.21 22.68 -25.60
CA PRO A 4 17.30 23.63 -26.24
C PRO A 4 16.03 22.98 -26.86
N SER A 5 15.84 21.67 -26.69
CA SER A 5 14.72 20.89 -27.22
C SER A 5 13.44 20.90 -26.37
N VAL A 6 13.48 21.31 -25.10
CA VAL A 6 12.29 21.27 -24.23
C VAL A 6 11.37 22.44 -24.55
N THR A 7 10.29 22.15 -25.28
CA THR A 7 9.24 23.11 -25.63
C THR A 7 8.09 23.09 -24.62
N ASP A 8 7.27 24.14 -24.63
CA ASP A 8 6.01 24.15 -23.89
C ASP A 8 5.01 23.15 -24.51
N HIS A 9 4.11 22.56 -23.72
CA HIS A 9 2.96 21.79 -24.22
C HIS A 9 1.85 22.72 -24.73
N SER A 10 1.85 23.99 -24.28
CA SER A 10 0.94 25.01 -24.79
C SER A 10 1.16 25.26 -26.29
N PRO A 11 0.11 25.36 -27.12
CA PRO A 11 0.28 25.69 -28.53
C PRO A 11 0.65 27.17 -28.76
N GLY A 12 0.65 28.02 -27.73
CA GLY A 12 0.93 29.46 -27.87
C GLY A 12 -0.13 30.25 -28.64
N ALA A 13 -1.29 29.63 -28.93
CA ALA A 13 -2.39 30.20 -29.69
C ALA A 13 -3.74 29.76 -29.11
N ALA A 14 -4.83 30.32 -29.64
CA ALA A 14 -6.18 29.96 -29.22
C ALA A 14 -6.53 28.52 -29.62
N ILE A 15 -7.14 27.79 -28.70
CA ILE A 15 -7.75 26.47 -28.94
C ILE A 15 -9.28 26.65 -28.99
N THR A 16 -9.96 25.92 -29.87
CA THR A 16 -11.42 25.82 -29.88
C THR A 16 -11.86 24.39 -29.60
N VAL A 17 -12.95 24.25 -28.84
CA VAL A 17 -13.58 22.95 -28.54
C VAL A 17 -15.00 22.99 -29.08
N ARG A 18 -15.32 22.10 -30.02
CA ARG A 18 -16.59 22.11 -30.76
C ARG A 18 -17.33 20.78 -30.60
N PRO A 19 -18.62 20.77 -30.21
CA PRO A 19 -19.40 19.54 -30.14
C PRO A 19 -19.78 19.04 -31.53
N VAL A 20 -19.73 17.72 -31.75
CA VAL A 20 -20.33 17.07 -32.93
C VAL A 20 -21.80 16.76 -32.61
N LYS A 21 -22.71 17.51 -33.25
CA LYS A 21 -24.15 17.42 -33.02
C LYS A 21 -24.84 16.63 -34.13
N GLY A 22 -26.00 16.07 -33.81
CA GLY A 22 -26.86 15.39 -34.78
C GLY A 22 -26.54 13.92 -35.01
N LEU A 23 -25.54 13.36 -34.31
CA LEU A 23 -25.22 11.94 -34.37
C LEU A 23 -26.40 11.06 -33.92
N PRO A 24 -26.56 9.87 -34.51
CA PRO A 24 -27.63 8.94 -34.15
C PRO A 24 -27.39 8.30 -32.78
N GLU A 25 -28.41 7.59 -32.30
CA GLU A 25 -28.26 6.69 -31.16
C GLU A 25 -27.63 5.38 -31.63
N PHE A 26 -26.35 5.18 -31.30
CA PHE A 26 -25.56 4.04 -31.77
C PHE A 26 -25.97 2.70 -31.15
N ARG A 27 -25.83 1.64 -31.95
CA ARG A 27 -26.08 0.24 -31.61
C ARG A 27 -24.91 -0.66 -32.06
N PRO A 28 -24.84 -1.90 -31.56
CA PRO A 28 -23.79 -2.84 -31.94
C PRO A 28 -23.68 -3.00 -33.46
N GLY A 29 -22.48 -2.77 -33.99
CA GLY A 29 -22.17 -2.88 -35.42
C GLY A 29 -22.34 -1.60 -36.25
N ASP A 30 -22.83 -0.49 -35.68
CA ASP A 30 -22.94 0.78 -36.41
C ASP A 30 -21.56 1.36 -36.77
N ASP A 31 -21.45 1.97 -37.96
CA ASP A 31 -20.21 2.61 -38.43
C ASP A 31 -20.07 4.03 -37.86
N LEU A 32 -19.33 4.15 -36.76
CA LEU A 32 -19.06 5.43 -36.10
C LEU A 32 -18.32 6.43 -37.01
N ALA A 33 -17.38 5.97 -37.83
CA ALA A 33 -16.60 6.85 -38.70
C ALA A 33 -17.46 7.44 -39.82
N ALA A 34 -18.35 6.63 -40.40
CA ALA A 34 -19.32 7.09 -41.39
C ALA A 34 -20.26 8.16 -40.82
N ALA A 35 -20.78 7.95 -39.61
CA ALA A 35 -21.63 8.94 -38.93
C ALA A 35 -20.88 10.25 -38.63
N ILE A 36 -19.61 10.17 -38.21
CA ILE A 36 -18.77 11.36 -38.03
C ILE A 36 -18.57 12.09 -39.35
N ALA A 37 -18.28 11.38 -40.44
CA ALA A 37 -18.08 11.98 -41.75
C ALA A 37 -19.33 12.74 -42.25
N GLU A 38 -20.52 12.19 -41.99
CA GLU A 38 -21.79 12.82 -42.36
C GLU A 38 -22.08 14.09 -41.52
N HIS A 39 -21.91 14.01 -40.19
CA HIS A 39 -22.32 15.07 -39.27
C HIS A 39 -21.23 16.10 -38.96
N ALA A 40 -19.96 15.78 -39.24
CA ALA A 40 -18.82 16.65 -39.03
C ALA A 40 -17.87 16.69 -40.24
N PRO A 41 -18.34 16.98 -41.47
CA PRO A 41 -17.48 17.09 -42.65
C PRO A 41 -16.48 18.26 -42.57
N TRP A 42 -16.59 19.08 -41.52
CA TRP A 42 -15.69 20.20 -41.23
C TRP A 42 -14.45 19.81 -40.43
N ILE A 43 -14.29 18.54 -40.01
CA ILE A 43 -13.07 18.05 -39.38
C ILE A 43 -11.90 18.17 -40.35
N GLU A 44 -10.74 18.58 -39.84
CA GLU A 44 -9.54 18.86 -40.62
C GLU A 44 -8.34 18.09 -40.05
N THR A 45 -7.32 17.88 -40.88
CA THR A 45 -6.03 17.34 -40.43
C THR A 45 -5.44 18.18 -39.29
N GLY A 46 -4.96 17.52 -38.25
CA GLY A 46 -4.44 18.14 -37.03
C GLY A 46 -5.48 18.32 -35.92
N ASP A 47 -6.77 18.07 -36.18
CA ASP A 47 -7.78 18.06 -35.13
C ASP A 47 -7.59 16.88 -34.15
N VAL A 48 -8.02 17.07 -32.90
CA VAL A 48 -8.11 16.00 -31.89
C VAL A 48 -9.58 15.70 -31.59
N LEU A 49 -10.02 14.46 -31.85
CA LEU A 49 -11.36 14.00 -31.52
C LEU A 49 -11.39 13.43 -30.10
N VAL A 50 -12.22 14.01 -29.25
CA VAL A 50 -12.48 13.55 -27.88
C VAL A 50 -13.79 12.79 -27.86
N VAL A 51 -13.70 11.46 -27.77
CA VAL A 51 -14.82 10.53 -27.94
C VAL A 51 -15.13 9.88 -26.60
N THR A 52 -16.40 9.82 -26.18
CA THR A 52 -16.76 9.08 -24.97
C THR A 52 -16.63 7.56 -25.15
N SER A 53 -16.14 6.87 -24.13
CA SER A 53 -16.11 5.41 -24.00
C SER A 53 -17.44 4.78 -24.41
N LYS A 54 -18.56 5.41 -24.03
CA LYS A 54 -19.90 4.88 -24.19
C LYS A 54 -20.33 4.69 -25.65
N VAL A 55 -19.90 5.54 -26.58
CA VAL A 55 -20.25 5.34 -28.00
C VAL A 55 -19.49 4.13 -28.55
N LEU A 56 -18.24 3.94 -28.15
CA LEU A 56 -17.46 2.76 -28.48
C LEU A 56 -18.05 1.49 -27.86
N SER A 57 -18.41 1.53 -26.57
CA SER A 57 -19.11 0.43 -25.91
C SER A 57 -20.37 -0.01 -26.66
N LYS A 58 -21.12 0.93 -27.24
CA LYS A 58 -22.31 0.62 -28.03
C LYS A 58 -21.95 -0.06 -29.35
N VAL A 59 -21.09 0.55 -30.17
CA VAL A 59 -20.77 0.02 -31.51
C VAL A 59 -19.97 -1.28 -31.47
N GLU A 60 -19.18 -1.49 -30.41
CA GLU A 60 -18.38 -2.70 -30.17
C GLU A 60 -19.16 -3.81 -29.44
N GLY A 61 -20.45 -3.61 -29.14
CA GLY A 61 -21.28 -4.64 -28.53
C GLY A 61 -20.98 -4.92 -27.06
N ARG A 62 -20.44 -3.94 -26.32
CA ARG A 62 -20.18 -3.99 -24.87
C ARG A 62 -21.43 -3.66 -24.03
N LEU A 63 -22.62 -3.98 -24.55
CA LEU A 63 -23.90 -3.80 -23.87
C LEU A 63 -24.37 -5.13 -23.30
N VAL A 64 -24.84 -5.11 -22.05
CA VAL A 64 -25.36 -6.27 -21.33
C VAL A 64 -26.83 -6.03 -21.01
N THR A 65 -27.70 -6.96 -21.41
CA THR A 65 -29.12 -6.93 -21.01
C THR A 65 -29.24 -6.99 -19.49
N ALA A 66 -30.07 -6.13 -18.93
CA ALA A 66 -30.26 -5.95 -17.52
C ALA A 66 -31.74 -5.93 -17.15
N PRO A 67 -32.12 -6.47 -15.98
CA PRO A 67 -33.48 -6.36 -15.47
C PRO A 67 -33.95 -4.91 -15.35
N VAL A 68 -35.26 -4.71 -15.49
CA VAL A 68 -35.91 -3.40 -15.23
C VAL A 68 -36.11 -3.18 -13.73
N ASP A 69 -36.26 -4.26 -12.95
CA ASP A 69 -36.31 -4.17 -11.49
C ASP A 69 -35.01 -3.59 -10.94
N ALA A 70 -35.13 -2.61 -10.04
CA ALA A 70 -33.99 -1.84 -9.56
C ALA A 70 -33.04 -2.67 -8.67
N GLU A 71 -33.56 -3.61 -7.88
CA GLU A 71 -32.74 -4.44 -7.01
C GLU A 71 -32.01 -5.53 -7.80
N GLU A 72 -32.70 -6.18 -8.73
CA GLU A 72 -32.11 -7.15 -9.64
C GLU A 72 -31.08 -6.52 -10.57
N ARG A 73 -31.36 -5.30 -11.08
CA ARG A 73 -30.42 -4.51 -11.89
C ARG A 73 -29.16 -4.15 -11.11
N ASP A 74 -29.28 -3.68 -9.86
CA ASP A 74 -28.11 -3.40 -9.03
C ASP A 74 -27.34 -4.68 -8.65
N ALA A 75 -28.03 -5.80 -8.44
CA ALA A 75 -27.39 -7.09 -8.21
C ALA A 75 -26.59 -7.56 -9.45
N LEU A 76 -27.15 -7.44 -10.66
CA LEU A 76 -26.42 -7.69 -11.91
C LEU A 76 -25.24 -6.74 -12.06
N ARG A 77 -25.44 -5.43 -11.86
CA ARG A 77 -24.39 -4.43 -11.95
C ARG A 77 -23.21 -4.77 -11.04
N ARG A 78 -23.46 -5.13 -9.78
CA ARG A 78 -22.40 -5.53 -8.83
C ARG A 78 -21.64 -6.77 -9.30
N ARG A 79 -22.33 -7.78 -9.85
CA ARG A 79 -21.66 -8.95 -10.43
C ARG A 79 -20.78 -8.57 -11.61
N LEU A 80 -21.24 -7.70 -12.50
CA LEU A 80 -20.43 -7.20 -13.61
C LEU A 80 -19.21 -6.40 -13.11
N VAL A 81 -19.38 -5.56 -12.09
CA VAL A 81 -18.25 -4.83 -11.46
C VAL A 81 -17.20 -5.80 -10.93
N GLU A 82 -17.62 -6.85 -10.22
CA GLU A 82 -16.72 -7.88 -9.69
C GLU A 82 -16.04 -8.69 -10.80
N GLN A 83 -16.76 -8.96 -11.90
CA GLN A 83 -16.21 -9.64 -13.06
C GLN A 83 -15.18 -8.78 -13.80
N GLU A 84 -15.41 -7.48 -13.94
CA GLU A 84 -14.48 -6.54 -14.60
C GLU A 84 -13.33 -6.09 -13.71
N ALA A 85 -13.43 -6.29 -12.39
CA ALA A 85 -12.40 -5.91 -11.44
C ALA A 85 -11.28 -6.94 -11.36
N VAL A 86 -10.04 -6.47 -11.36
CA VAL A 86 -8.85 -7.22 -10.90
C VAL A 86 -8.86 -7.28 -9.37
N ARG A 87 -9.17 -6.16 -8.72
CA ARG A 87 -9.30 -6.06 -7.27
C ARG A 87 -10.18 -4.89 -6.83
N VAL A 88 -10.62 -4.94 -5.58
CA VAL A 88 -11.34 -3.85 -4.91
C VAL A 88 -10.35 -3.00 -4.12
N VAL A 89 -10.22 -1.72 -4.49
CA VAL A 89 -9.33 -0.76 -3.83
C VAL A 89 -10.03 -0.09 -2.65
N ALA A 90 -11.30 0.30 -2.80
CA ALA A 90 -12.05 0.92 -1.71
C ALA A 90 -13.53 0.56 -1.73
N ARG A 91 -14.15 0.59 -0.55
CA ARG A 91 -15.59 0.37 -0.37
C ARG A 91 -16.18 1.38 0.61
N LYS A 92 -17.29 1.99 0.22
CA LYS A 92 -18.12 2.81 1.12
C LYS A 92 -19.59 2.56 0.82
N GLY A 93 -20.28 1.85 1.72
CA GLY A 93 -21.63 1.36 1.46
C GLY A 93 -21.65 0.45 0.23
N ARG A 94 -22.51 0.76 -0.75
CA ARG A 94 -22.60 0.03 -2.04
C ARG A 94 -21.58 0.51 -3.09
N THR A 95 -20.90 1.63 -2.85
CA THR A 95 -19.91 2.18 -3.80
C THR A 95 -18.60 1.42 -3.68
N LEU A 96 -18.07 1.00 -4.83
CA LEU A 96 -16.78 0.34 -4.98
C LEU A 96 -15.86 1.20 -5.84
N ILE A 97 -14.62 1.36 -5.40
CA ILE A 97 -13.50 1.75 -6.26
C ILE A 97 -12.74 0.47 -6.57
N THR A 98 -12.58 0.17 -7.84
CA THR A 98 -11.96 -1.05 -8.36
C THR A 98 -10.87 -0.70 -9.35
N GLU A 99 -9.85 -1.54 -9.38
CA GLU A 99 -8.92 -1.61 -10.50
C GLU A 99 -9.55 -2.56 -11.52
N ASN A 100 -9.78 -2.09 -12.76
CA ASN A 100 -10.32 -2.93 -13.83
C ASN A 100 -9.19 -3.59 -14.65
N ARG A 101 -9.56 -4.42 -15.63
CA ARG A 101 -8.59 -5.12 -16.51
C ARG A 101 -7.71 -4.20 -17.36
N LEU A 102 -8.11 -2.94 -17.54
CA LEU A 102 -7.33 -1.90 -18.22
C LEU A 102 -6.32 -1.23 -17.27
N GLY A 103 -6.28 -1.63 -15.99
CA GLY A 103 -5.48 -1.00 -14.93
C GLY A 103 -6.07 0.29 -14.37
N ILE A 104 -7.23 0.73 -14.87
CA ILE A 104 -7.85 1.99 -14.44
C ILE A 104 -8.49 1.80 -13.06
N VAL A 105 -8.10 2.64 -12.11
CA VAL A 105 -8.66 2.67 -10.75
C VAL A 105 -9.79 3.69 -10.70
N GLN A 106 -11.03 3.20 -10.77
CA GLN A 106 -12.22 4.06 -10.81
C GLN A 106 -13.44 3.44 -10.14
N ALA A 107 -14.55 4.17 -10.11
CA ALA A 107 -15.79 3.67 -9.54
C ALA A 107 -16.37 2.56 -10.42
N ALA A 108 -16.71 1.44 -9.78
CA ALA A 108 -17.48 0.35 -10.40
C ALA A 108 -16.89 -0.17 -11.73
N SER A 109 -15.57 -0.20 -11.88
CA SER A 109 -14.86 -0.71 -13.07
C SER A 109 -15.26 -0.05 -14.39
N GLY A 110 -15.89 1.14 -14.36
CA GLY A 110 -16.48 1.78 -15.54
C GLY A 110 -17.84 1.21 -15.98
N VAL A 111 -18.44 0.31 -15.20
CA VAL A 111 -19.79 -0.24 -15.48
C VAL A 111 -20.85 0.83 -15.22
N ASP A 112 -21.55 1.21 -16.29
CA ASP A 112 -22.50 2.31 -16.30
C ASP A 112 -23.90 1.87 -16.73
N GLY A 113 -24.93 2.45 -16.10
CA GLY A 113 -26.33 2.25 -16.45
C GLY A 113 -27.03 3.51 -16.94
N SER A 114 -26.28 4.60 -17.16
CA SER A 114 -26.78 5.88 -17.68
C SER A 114 -26.59 5.98 -19.20
N ASN A 115 -27.43 6.75 -19.89
CA ASN A 115 -27.37 6.99 -21.34
C ASN A 115 -27.33 5.70 -22.20
N VAL A 116 -27.95 4.64 -21.66
CA VAL A 116 -28.32 3.37 -22.32
C VAL A 116 -29.82 3.16 -22.09
N VAL A 117 -30.45 2.24 -22.82
CA VAL A 117 -31.85 1.91 -22.53
C VAL A 117 -31.97 1.29 -21.13
N SER A 118 -33.15 1.45 -20.51
CA SER A 118 -33.38 1.12 -19.10
C SER A 118 -33.17 -0.35 -18.74
N ASP A 119 -33.12 -1.23 -19.73
CA ASP A 119 -32.89 -2.67 -19.66
C ASP A 119 -31.47 -3.06 -20.14
N GLU A 120 -30.52 -2.12 -20.14
CA GLU A 120 -29.12 -2.39 -20.51
C GLU A 120 -28.13 -1.78 -19.52
N LEU A 121 -26.94 -2.36 -19.44
CA LEU A 121 -25.76 -1.80 -18.79
C LEU A 121 -24.60 -1.79 -19.80
N ALA A 122 -23.77 -0.76 -19.77
CA ALA A 122 -22.57 -0.67 -20.60
C ALA A 122 -21.33 -1.08 -19.80
N LEU A 123 -20.49 -1.91 -20.41
CA LEU A 123 -19.11 -2.14 -20.01
C LEU A 123 -18.20 -1.23 -20.84
N LEU A 124 -16.98 -0.98 -20.37
CA LEU A 124 -15.98 -0.27 -21.17
C LEU A 124 -15.57 -1.08 -22.41
N PRO A 125 -15.03 -0.42 -23.45
CA PRO A 125 -14.29 -1.08 -24.53
C PRO A 125 -13.20 -2.00 -23.96
N GLU A 126 -12.94 -3.13 -24.63
CA GLU A 126 -11.93 -4.10 -24.17
C GLU A 126 -10.50 -3.57 -24.34
N ASP A 127 -10.27 -2.75 -25.37
CA ASP A 127 -9.00 -2.09 -25.64
C ASP A 127 -9.28 -0.69 -26.23
N PRO A 128 -9.48 0.33 -25.37
CA PRO A 128 -9.82 1.67 -25.85
C PRO A 128 -8.70 2.34 -26.68
N ASP A 129 -7.44 1.96 -26.47
CA ASP A 129 -6.30 2.42 -27.29
C ASP A 129 -6.42 1.85 -28.71
N ALA A 130 -6.71 0.56 -28.86
CA ALA A 130 -6.96 -0.06 -30.16
C ALA A 130 -8.21 0.52 -30.84
N SER A 131 -9.29 0.80 -30.08
CA SER A 131 -10.48 1.47 -30.60
C SER A 131 -10.17 2.88 -31.12
N ALA A 132 -9.32 3.64 -30.41
CA ALA A 132 -8.87 4.96 -30.86
C ALA A 132 -8.10 4.87 -32.18
N ALA A 133 -7.17 3.92 -32.28
CA ALA A 133 -6.37 3.68 -33.48
C ALA A 133 -7.25 3.27 -34.67
N ALA A 134 -8.19 2.34 -34.46
CA ALA A 134 -9.13 1.91 -35.49
C ALA A 134 -9.99 3.08 -35.99
N LEU A 135 -10.53 3.90 -35.09
CA LEU A 135 -11.32 5.07 -35.47
C LEU A 135 -10.48 6.08 -36.27
N ARG A 136 -9.25 6.36 -35.84
CA ARG A 136 -8.31 7.22 -36.58
C ARG A 136 -8.08 6.72 -38.00
N THR A 137 -7.77 5.42 -38.17
CA THR A 137 -7.57 4.82 -39.49
C THR A 137 -8.81 4.95 -40.37
N ARG A 138 -10.00 4.66 -39.82
CA ARG A 138 -11.27 4.76 -40.57
C ARG A 138 -11.61 6.18 -40.99
N LEU A 139 -11.30 7.20 -40.17
CA LEU A 139 -11.47 8.61 -40.53
C LEU A 139 -10.48 9.04 -41.62
N ALA A 140 -9.25 8.56 -41.57
CA ALA A 140 -8.28 8.79 -42.65
C ALA A 140 -8.76 8.21 -43.98
N GLU A 141 -9.32 6.99 -43.98
CA GLU A 141 -9.88 6.35 -45.17
C GLU A 141 -11.13 7.07 -45.70
N THR A 142 -12.04 7.48 -44.80
CA THR A 142 -13.38 7.97 -45.17
C THR A 142 -13.38 9.47 -45.48
N MET A 143 -12.57 10.25 -44.79
CA MET A 143 -12.56 11.72 -44.87
C MET A 143 -11.25 12.29 -45.40
N ASN A 144 -10.21 11.45 -45.60
CA ASN A 144 -8.87 11.88 -46.02
C ASN A 144 -8.25 12.95 -45.09
N VAL A 145 -8.38 12.73 -43.78
CA VAL A 145 -7.82 13.59 -42.71
C VAL A 145 -6.88 12.79 -41.82
N ASP A 146 -5.84 13.45 -41.30
CA ASP A 146 -4.98 12.88 -40.24
C ASP A 146 -5.27 13.57 -38.92
N VAL A 147 -5.93 12.86 -38.01
CA VAL A 147 -6.41 13.37 -36.72
C VAL A 147 -5.84 12.54 -35.58
N ALA A 148 -5.84 13.11 -34.38
CA ALA A 148 -5.66 12.35 -33.15
C ALA A 148 -7.03 11.96 -32.56
N VAL A 149 -7.08 10.87 -31.82
CA VAL A 149 -8.29 10.40 -31.13
C VAL A 149 -7.96 10.15 -29.67
N VAL A 150 -8.80 10.69 -28.78
CA VAL A 150 -8.74 10.46 -27.33
C VAL A 150 -10.10 9.90 -26.87
N ILE A 151 -10.09 8.69 -26.34
CA ILE A 151 -11.25 8.03 -25.75
C ILE A 151 -11.31 8.39 -24.27
N THR A 152 -12.50 8.79 -23.82
CA THR A 152 -12.70 9.41 -22.51
C THR A 152 -13.78 8.72 -21.71
N ASP A 153 -13.57 8.60 -20.40
CA ASP A 153 -14.61 8.15 -19.48
C ASP A 153 -14.72 9.08 -18.28
N THR A 154 -15.92 9.17 -17.71
CA THR A 154 -16.20 10.08 -16.62
C THR A 154 -15.77 9.48 -15.30
N MET A 155 -14.80 10.09 -14.63
CA MET A 155 -14.26 9.58 -13.38
C MET A 155 -14.25 10.61 -12.24
N GLY A 156 -14.44 10.11 -11.03
CA GLY A 156 -14.06 10.83 -9.82
C GLY A 156 -12.54 10.77 -9.62
N ARG A 157 -12.03 11.49 -8.61
CA ARG A 157 -10.59 11.51 -8.30
C ARG A 157 -10.36 11.71 -6.82
N ALA A 158 -9.24 11.19 -6.32
CA ALA A 158 -8.90 11.29 -4.91
C ALA A 158 -8.86 12.76 -4.44
N TRP A 159 -9.30 12.98 -3.20
CA TRP A 159 -9.22 14.26 -2.48
C TRP A 159 -10.04 15.44 -3.03
N ARG A 160 -10.78 15.26 -4.14
CA ARG A 160 -11.63 16.31 -4.72
C ARG A 160 -13.05 15.80 -4.93
N VAL A 161 -14.03 16.65 -4.62
CA VAL A 161 -15.44 16.39 -4.93
C VAL A 161 -15.70 16.77 -6.39
N GLY A 162 -16.53 15.98 -7.07
CA GLY A 162 -16.88 16.15 -8.48
C GLY A 162 -16.19 15.14 -9.39
N GLN A 163 -16.66 15.10 -10.65
CA GLN A 163 -16.13 14.24 -11.70
C GLN A 163 -15.57 15.11 -12.83
N THR A 164 -14.65 14.54 -13.60
CA THR A 164 -14.17 15.07 -14.88
C THR A 164 -13.97 13.88 -15.80
N ASP A 165 -14.02 14.11 -17.10
CA ASP A 165 -13.54 13.10 -18.03
C ASP A 165 -12.02 13.00 -17.96
N ALA A 166 -11.52 11.79 -18.13
CA ALA A 166 -10.10 11.47 -18.28
C ALA A 166 -9.92 10.50 -19.44
N ALA A 167 -8.71 10.44 -19.99
CA ALA A 167 -8.37 9.56 -21.09
C ALA A 167 -8.31 8.10 -20.61
N ILE A 168 -8.96 7.21 -21.36
CA ILE A 168 -8.86 5.75 -21.18
C ILE A 168 -8.31 5.05 -22.42
N GLY A 169 -8.20 5.78 -23.54
CA GLY A 169 -7.63 5.32 -24.81
C GLY A 169 -7.12 6.51 -25.63
N SER A 170 -6.07 6.35 -26.43
CA SER A 170 -5.59 7.38 -27.35
C SER A 170 -4.82 6.83 -28.55
N ALA A 171 -4.86 7.57 -29.66
CA ALA A 171 -4.03 7.32 -30.84
C ALA A 171 -3.70 8.61 -31.57
N GLY A 172 -2.48 8.71 -32.12
CA GLY A 172 -2.05 9.89 -32.90
C GLY A 172 -1.62 11.09 -32.06
N ILE A 173 -1.37 10.91 -30.76
CA ILE A 173 -1.03 11.99 -29.84
C ILE A 173 -0.21 11.47 -28.65
N ARG A 174 0.80 12.26 -28.26
CA ARG A 174 1.60 12.08 -27.06
C ARG A 174 0.75 12.26 -25.82
N VAL A 175 0.78 11.29 -24.90
CA VAL A 175 -0.03 11.33 -23.68
C VAL A 175 0.59 12.12 -22.54
N LEU A 176 1.92 12.09 -22.43
CA LEU A 176 2.70 12.80 -21.40
C LEU A 176 3.70 13.75 -22.05
N HIS A 177 3.66 15.02 -21.69
CA HIS A 177 4.65 16.00 -22.11
C HIS A 177 5.70 16.23 -21.02
N PRO A 178 6.95 15.77 -21.20
CA PRO A 178 8.00 15.94 -20.21
C PRO A 178 8.64 17.32 -20.30
N TYR A 179 8.91 17.92 -19.14
CA TYR A 179 9.74 19.11 -18.99
C TYR A 179 11.10 18.82 -18.35
N ALA A 180 11.33 17.58 -17.91
CA ALA A 180 12.57 17.18 -17.28
C ALA A 180 13.78 17.53 -18.16
N GLY A 181 14.75 18.24 -17.59
CA GLY A 181 15.95 18.72 -18.32
C GLY A 181 15.82 20.11 -18.95
N GLY A 182 14.63 20.72 -18.89
CA GLY A 182 14.40 22.12 -19.24
C GLY A 182 14.71 23.09 -18.10
N GLN A 183 14.75 24.40 -18.40
CA GLN A 183 14.82 25.47 -17.41
C GLN A 183 13.64 26.41 -17.56
N ASP A 184 13.10 26.89 -16.44
CA ASP A 184 12.09 27.94 -16.46
C ASP A 184 12.68 29.32 -16.81
N SER A 185 11.81 30.32 -16.96
CA SER A 185 12.21 31.71 -17.27
C SER A 185 13.09 32.38 -16.20
N GLN A 186 13.21 31.78 -15.01
CA GLN A 186 14.04 32.25 -13.91
C GLN A 186 15.36 31.46 -13.79
N GLY A 187 15.59 30.49 -14.67
CA GLY A 187 16.79 29.65 -14.69
C GLY A 187 16.74 28.47 -13.72
N ASN A 188 15.57 28.13 -13.17
CA ASN A 188 15.41 26.95 -12.32
C ASN A 188 15.25 25.70 -13.21
N ASP A 189 15.94 24.62 -12.84
CA ASP A 189 15.80 23.34 -13.54
C ASP A 189 14.42 22.71 -13.28
N LEU A 190 13.79 22.23 -14.34
CA LEU A 190 12.58 21.43 -14.28
C LEU A 190 12.98 19.95 -14.18
N VAL A 191 12.64 19.29 -13.07
CA VAL A 191 13.17 17.95 -12.74
C VAL A 191 12.11 16.84 -12.80
N VAL A 192 10.85 17.12 -12.46
CA VAL A 192 9.79 16.10 -12.29
C VAL A 192 8.53 16.41 -13.13
N THR A 193 8.46 17.57 -13.76
CA THR A 193 7.22 18.04 -14.39
C THR A 193 6.92 17.26 -15.67
N GLU A 194 5.86 16.46 -15.66
CA GLU A 194 5.26 15.85 -16.85
C GLU A 194 3.76 16.14 -16.86
N ILE A 195 3.24 16.61 -18.00
CA ILE A 195 1.84 17.00 -18.14
C ILE A 195 1.07 15.91 -18.86
N ALA A 196 -0.03 15.43 -18.27
CA ALA A 196 -0.96 14.50 -18.91
C ALA A 196 -1.84 15.25 -19.92
N VAL A 197 -1.28 15.55 -21.09
CA VAL A 197 -1.90 16.38 -22.14
C VAL A 197 -3.27 15.84 -22.55
N VAL A 198 -3.39 14.52 -22.69
CA VAL A 198 -4.66 13.90 -23.11
C VAL A 198 -5.74 13.96 -22.02
N ASP A 199 -5.38 14.04 -20.73
CA ASP A 199 -6.34 14.29 -19.65
C ASP A 199 -6.82 15.75 -19.63
N GLU A 200 -5.95 16.71 -19.96
CA GLU A 200 -6.36 18.11 -20.14
C GLU A 200 -7.35 18.26 -21.31
N ILE A 201 -7.03 17.59 -22.44
CA ILE A 201 -7.91 17.53 -23.62
C ILE A 201 -9.23 16.83 -23.29
N ALA A 202 -9.19 15.71 -22.55
CA ALA A 202 -10.38 14.98 -22.12
C ALA A 202 -11.31 15.87 -21.29
N ALA A 203 -10.75 16.54 -20.28
CA ALA A 203 -11.50 17.46 -19.42
C ALA A 203 -12.08 18.64 -20.21
N ALA A 204 -11.33 19.22 -21.14
CA ALA A 204 -11.81 20.30 -22.00
C ALA A 204 -12.95 19.84 -22.93
N GLY A 205 -12.86 18.63 -23.49
CA GLY A 205 -13.89 18.04 -24.33
C GLY A 205 -15.23 17.83 -23.60
N ASP A 206 -15.21 17.45 -22.32
CA ASP A 206 -16.43 17.26 -21.52
C ASP A 206 -17.29 18.54 -21.42
N LEU A 207 -16.67 19.72 -21.43
CA LEU A 207 -17.38 21.01 -21.35
C LEU A 207 -18.41 21.21 -22.46
N VAL A 208 -18.16 20.67 -23.66
CA VAL A 208 -19.09 20.79 -24.80
C VAL A 208 -19.91 19.53 -25.05
N LYS A 209 -19.47 18.36 -24.56
CA LYS A 209 -20.24 17.12 -24.60
C LYS A 209 -21.41 17.17 -23.60
N GLY A 210 -21.12 17.58 -22.36
CA GLY A 210 -22.08 17.57 -21.27
C GLY A 210 -22.67 16.17 -21.01
N LYS A 211 -23.74 16.10 -20.19
CA LYS A 211 -24.36 14.81 -19.81
C LYS A 211 -25.66 14.46 -20.53
N LEU A 212 -26.41 15.46 -20.96
CA LEU A 212 -27.79 15.30 -21.43
C LEU A 212 -27.99 15.58 -22.93
N GLY A 213 -26.99 16.16 -23.59
CA GLY A 213 -27.14 16.69 -24.95
C GLY A 213 -27.00 15.67 -26.08
N SER A 214 -26.78 14.39 -25.77
CA SER A 214 -26.45 13.34 -26.74
C SER A 214 -25.30 13.72 -27.67
N VAL A 215 -24.25 14.33 -27.10
CA VAL A 215 -23.02 14.71 -27.83
C VAL A 215 -21.88 13.80 -27.35
N PRO A 216 -21.64 12.66 -28.03
CA PRO A 216 -20.59 11.74 -27.63
C PRO A 216 -19.18 12.19 -28.04
N ILE A 217 -19.06 13.19 -28.92
CA ILE A 217 -17.79 13.60 -29.54
C ILE A 217 -17.63 15.12 -29.47
N ALA A 218 -16.44 15.56 -29.06
CA ALA A 218 -15.96 16.92 -29.23
C ALA A 218 -14.73 16.93 -30.14
N VAL A 219 -14.50 18.03 -30.84
CA VAL A 219 -13.31 18.27 -31.66
C VAL A 219 -12.54 19.44 -31.08
N VAL A 220 -11.28 19.20 -30.77
CA VAL A 220 -10.31 20.21 -30.33
C VAL A 220 -9.47 20.62 -31.51
N ARG A 221 -9.48 21.92 -31.84
CA ARG A 221 -8.73 22.51 -32.96
C ARG A 221 -7.83 23.64 -32.47
N GLY A 222 -6.64 23.76 -33.07
CA GLY A 222 -5.61 24.73 -32.67
C GLY A 222 -4.61 24.17 -31.68
N PHE A 223 -4.74 22.90 -31.33
CA PHE A 223 -3.71 22.10 -30.68
C PHE A 223 -2.96 21.30 -31.76
N THR A 224 -1.63 21.24 -31.70
CA THR A 224 -0.82 20.47 -32.66
C THR A 224 -0.42 19.15 -32.00
N PRO A 225 -1.10 18.02 -32.29
CA PRO A 225 -0.72 16.74 -31.71
C PRO A 225 0.65 16.30 -32.23
N VAL A 226 1.49 15.81 -31.32
CA VAL A 226 2.76 15.13 -31.64
C VAL A 226 2.54 13.67 -31.36
N ASP A 227 2.67 12.80 -32.37
CA ASP A 227 2.58 11.35 -32.19
C ASP A 227 3.98 10.77 -31.92
N ASP A 228 4.19 10.22 -30.72
CA ASP A 228 5.41 9.50 -30.35
C ASP A 228 5.15 8.01 -30.07
N GLY A 229 3.97 7.52 -30.46
CA GLY A 229 3.54 6.15 -30.23
C GLY A 229 3.07 5.86 -28.81
N SER A 230 3.01 6.85 -27.93
CA SER A 230 2.40 6.68 -26.61
C SER A 230 0.89 6.49 -26.66
N THR A 231 0.35 5.81 -25.64
CA THR A 231 -1.09 5.50 -25.53
C THR A 231 -1.59 5.74 -24.12
N ALA A 232 -2.91 5.82 -23.93
CA ALA A 232 -3.48 6.18 -22.63
C ALA A 232 -3.16 5.15 -21.55
N ALA A 233 -2.89 3.90 -21.92
CA ALA A 233 -2.36 2.88 -21.00
C ALA A 233 -1.11 3.33 -20.23
N GLN A 234 -0.28 4.22 -20.79
CA GLN A 234 0.93 4.73 -20.13
C GLN A 234 0.64 5.81 -19.07
N LEU A 235 -0.60 6.33 -18.98
CA LEU A 235 -1.01 7.20 -17.88
C LEU A 235 -1.26 6.42 -16.58
N VAL A 236 -1.52 5.12 -16.69
CA VAL A 236 -1.84 4.25 -15.55
C VAL A 236 -0.56 3.93 -14.79
N ARG A 237 -0.56 4.16 -13.47
CA ARG A 237 0.49 3.67 -12.57
C ARG A 237 0.13 2.29 -12.04
N PRO A 238 0.86 1.23 -12.42
CA PRO A 238 0.51 -0.12 -12.01
C PRO A 238 1.06 -0.46 -10.62
N GLY A 239 0.32 -1.26 -9.86
CA GLY A 239 0.81 -1.93 -8.66
C GLY A 239 1.59 -1.01 -7.72
N GLU A 240 2.76 -1.44 -7.25
CA GLU A 240 3.56 -0.70 -6.27
C GLU A 240 4.19 0.62 -6.78
N ASP A 241 4.14 0.89 -8.09
CA ASP A 241 4.55 2.18 -8.65
C ASP A 241 3.55 3.31 -8.30
N ASP A 242 2.30 2.95 -7.97
CA ASP A 242 1.36 3.87 -7.34
C ASP A 242 1.65 3.97 -5.83
N LEU A 243 2.01 5.17 -5.35
CA LEU A 243 2.22 5.41 -3.93
C LEU A 243 0.96 5.16 -3.06
N PHE A 244 -0.21 5.02 -3.70
CA PHE A 244 -1.50 4.73 -3.06
C PHE A 244 -2.09 3.38 -3.49
N TRP A 245 -1.23 2.46 -3.96
CA TRP A 245 -1.68 1.20 -4.57
C TRP A 245 -2.55 0.33 -3.66
N LEU A 246 -2.33 0.35 -2.35
CA LEU A 246 -3.18 -0.34 -1.39
C LEU A 246 -4.40 0.49 -1.01
N GLY A 247 -5.55 -0.16 -0.99
CA GLY A 247 -6.75 0.38 -0.36
C GLY A 247 -6.57 0.58 1.15
N THR A 248 -7.22 1.58 1.76
CA THR A 248 -7.09 1.82 3.23
C THR A 248 -7.40 0.57 4.06
N ALA A 249 -8.45 -0.18 3.72
CA ALA A 249 -8.81 -1.41 4.43
C ALA A 249 -7.76 -2.52 4.22
N GLU A 250 -7.20 -2.61 3.01
CA GLU A 250 -6.15 -3.56 2.64
C GLU A 250 -4.85 -3.25 3.40
N SER A 251 -4.42 -1.99 3.44
CA SER A 251 -3.25 -1.53 4.21
C SER A 251 -3.38 -1.86 5.69
N ILE A 252 -4.54 -1.60 6.30
CA ILE A 252 -4.81 -1.92 7.71
C ILE A 252 -4.75 -3.44 7.93
N GLN A 253 -5.35 -4.23 7.04
CA GLN A 253 -5.35 -5.69 7.17
C GLN A 253 -3.95 -6.28 7.01
N ARG A 254 -3.18 -5.79 6.03
CA ARG A 254 -1.78 -6.18 5.82
C ARG A 254 -0.93 -5.84 7.04
N GLY A 255 -1.00 -4.60 7.54
CA GLY A 255 -0.30 -4.18 8.76
C GLY A 255 -0.61 -5.06 9.97
N ARG A 256 -1.89 -5.45 10.17
CA ARG A 256 -2.30 -6.38 11.23
C ARG A 256 -1.70 -7.78 11.06
N ARG A 257 -1.68 -8.32 9.84
CA ARG A 257 -1.12 -9.65 9.54
C ARG A 257 0.39 -9.67 9.71
N ASP A 258 1.06 -8.60 9.33
CA ASP A 258 2.51 -8.56 9.31
C ASP A 258 3.14 -8.25 10.68
N ALA A 259 2.36 -7.82 11.68
CA ALA A 259 2.86 -7.43 13.01
C ALA A 259 3.78 -8.51 13.66
N VAL A 260 3.35 -9.77 13.69
CA VAL A 260 4.16 -10.87 14.25
C VAL A 260 5.32 -11.26 13.31
N PRO A 261 5.11 -11.43 11.99
CA PRO A 261 6.17 -11.63 11.01
C PRO A 261 7.29 -10.59 10.98
N HIS A 262 7.04 -9.34 11.35
CA HIS A 262 8.09 -8.30 11.42
C HIS A 262 9.08 -8.55 12.57
N ARG A 263 8.63 -9.15 13.67
CA ARG A 263 9.49 -9.35 14.84
C ARG A 263 10.69 -10.24 14.49
N ARG A 264 11.89 -9.71 14.72
CA ARG A 264 13.19 -10.39 14.55
C ARG A 264 13.90 -10.53 15.89
N SER A 265 14.85 -11.46 15.95
CA SER A 265 15.83 -11.51 17.02
C SER A 265 17.09 -10.79 16.53
N VAL A 266 17.07 -9.46 16.59
CA VAL A 266 18.06 -8.57 15.98
C VAL A 266 19.38 -8.64 16.74
N ARG A 267 20.49 -8.90 16.04
CA ARG A 267 21.81 -9.10 16.67
C ARG A 267 22.78 -7.93 16.50
N SER A 268 22.47 -7.00 15.61
CA SER A 268 23.26 -5.80 15.30
C SER A 268 22.34 -4.58 15.27
N PHE A 269 22.76 -3.50 15.92
CA PHE A 269 21.98 -2.27 16.05
C PHE A 269 22.78 -1.08 15.48
N SER A 270 22.08 -0.11 14.89
CA SER A 270 22.67 1.16 14.50
C SER A 270 23.00 2.01 15.75
N PRO A 271 23.83 3.06 15.63
CA PRO A 271 24.10 3.99 16.74
C PRO A 271 22.94 4.93 17.03
N ASP A 272 21.86 4.91 16.24
CA ASP A 272 20.74 5.83 16.39
C ASP A 272 20.00 5.58 17.71
N PRO A 273 19.61 6.65 18.42
CA PRO A 273 18.92 6.52 19.68
C PRO A 273 17.51 5.93 19.49
N VAL A 274 17.07 5.20 20.52
CA VAL A 274 15.68 4.74 20.65
C VAL A 274 14.91 5.77 21.47
N ASP A 275 13.73 6.20 21.00
CA ASP A 275 12.91 7.13 21.76
C ASP A 275 12.40 6.45 23.06
N PRO A 276 12.65 7.03 24.25
CA PRO A 276 12.09 6.56 25.49
C PRO A 276 10.56 6.44 25.53
N ALA A 277 9.83 7.23 24.75
CA ALA A 277 8.38 7.14 24.64
C ALA A 277 7.96 5.81 24.00
N ASP A 278 8.67 5.36 22.96
CA ASP A 278 8.38 4.11 22.26
C ASP A 278 8.61 2.89 23.14
N VAL A 279 9.69 2.87 23.93
CA VAL A 279 9.93 1.76 24.88
C VAL A 279 8.82 1.67 25.92
N ARG A 280 8.36 2.81 26.46
CA ARG A 280 7.24 2.83 27.42
C ARG A 280 5.93 2.40 26.79
N ALA A 281 5.64 2.86 25.57
CA ALA A 281 4.45 2.47 24.83
C ALA A 281 4.47 0.98 24.51
N ALA A 282 5.62 0.43 24.11
CA ALA A 282 5.77 -1.00 23.87
C ALA A 282 5.58 -1.85 25.14
N VAL A 283 6.04 -1.36 26.31
CA VAL A 283 5.74 -2.01 27.60
C VAL A 283 4.24 -1.95 27.91
N ALA A 284 3.57 -0.83 27.66
CA ALA A 284 2.12 -0.72 27.86
C ALA A 284 1.35 -1.72 26.99
N ASP A 285 1.72 -1.85 25.71
CA ASP A 285 1.14 -2.84 24.80
C ASP A 285 1.42 -4.27 25.28
N ALA A 286 2.64 -4.55 25.75
CA ALA A 286 3.02 -5.87 26.28
C ALA A 286 2.19 -6.30 27.49
N LEU A 287 1.79 -5.35 28.33
CA LEU A 287 0.96 -5.59 29.51
C LEU A 287 -0.51 -5.90 29.19
N THR A 288 -0.92 -5.83 27.91
CA THR A 288 -2.22 -6.36 27.45
C THR A 288 -2.23 -7.88 27.31
N ALA A 289 -1.06 -8.53 27.43
CA ALA A 289 -0.95 -9.99 27.43
C ALA A 289 -1.80 -10.64 28.54
N PRO A 290 -2.32 -11.86 28.31
CA PRO A 290 -3.16 -12.53 29.29
C PRO A 290 -2.39 -12.83 30.58
N ALA A 291 -3.08 -12.69 31.71
CA ALA A 291 -2.62 -13.08 33.03
C ALA A 291 -3.71 -13.87 33.76
N PRO A 292 -3.35 -14.77 34.69
CA PRO A 292 -4.33 -15.42 35.57
C PRO A 292 -5.23 -14.40 36.27
N HIS A 293 -6.49 -14.77 36.54
CA HIS A 293 -7.49 -13.86 37.11
C HIS A 293 -6.96 -13.10 38.34
N HIS A 294 -7.08 -11.77 38.30
CA HIS A 294 -6.66 -10.85 39.37
C HIS A 294 -5.15 -10.85 39.69
N THR A 295 -4.29 -11.31 38.78
CA THR A 295 -2.83 -11.31 38.97
C THR A 295 -2.12 -10.30 38.06
N ARG A 296 -0.90 -9.92 38.44
CA ARG A 296 -0.01 -9.04 37.66
C ARG A 296 1.42 -9.61 37.68
N PRO A 297 1.66 -10.72 36.98
CA PRO A 297 2.82 -11.58 37.20
C PRO A 297 4.13 -11.00 36.69
N VAL A 298 4.09 -9.96 35.85
CA VAL A 298 5.26 -9.45 35.13
C VAL A 298 5.63 -8.02 35.55
N ARG A 299 6.93 -7.75 35.57
CA ARG A 299 7.53 -6.41 35.65
C ARG A 299 8.61 -6.27 34.58
N PHE A 300 8.64 -5.14 33.89
CA PHE A 300 9.74 -4.80 32.98
C PHE A 300 10.65 -3.79 33.68
N VAL A 301 11.89 -4.19 33.96
CA VAL A 301 12.89 -3.32 34.57
C VAL A 301 13.81 -2.78 33.48
N TRP A 302 13.71 -1.49 33.21
CA TRP A 302 14.55 -0.82 32.23
C TRP A 302 15.85 -0.31 32.88
N VAL A 303 16.97 -0.94 32.52
CA VAL A 303 18.29 -0.67 33.12
C VAL A 303 18.97 0.51 32.42
N ARG A 304 18.51 1.72 32.73
CA ARG A 304 18.97 2.97 32.09
C ARG A 304 20.28 3.52 32.63
N ASN A 305 20.63 3.19 33.87
CA ASN A 305 21.85 3.67 34.49
C ASN A 305 23.06 2.88 33.93
N PRO A 306 24.01 3.52 33.23
CA PRO A 306 25.13 2.82 32.60
C PRO A 306 26.05 2.12 33.59
N GLN A 307 26.25 2.70 34.78
CA GLN A 307 27.10 2.10 35.82
C GLN A 307 26.46 0.82 36.37
N ILE A 308 25.16 0.85 36.66
CA ILE A 308 24.42 -0.34 37.10
C ILE A 308 24.44 -1.41 36.00
N ARG A 309 24.20 -1.03 34.75
CA ARG A 309 24.22 -1.95 33.61
C ARG A 309 25.58 -2.63 33.44
N THR A 310 26.67 -1.87 33.50
CA THR A 310 28.04 -2.41 33.37
C THR A 310 28.33 -3.39 34.50
N ARG A 311 28.13 -3.01 35.77
CA ARG A 311 28.36 -3.90 36.91
C ARG A 311 27.55 -5.18 36.81
N LEU A 312 26.25 -5.07 36.49
CA LEU A 312 25.37 -6.22 36.31
C LEU A 312 25.92 -7.21 35.27
N LEU A 313 26.28 -6.72 34.09
CA LEU A 313 26.76 -7.56 33.00
C LEU A 313 28.15 -8.15 33.28
N ASP A 314 29.01 -7.42 33.99
CA ASP A 314 30.33 -7.90 34.44
C ASP A 314 30.16 -9.04 35.46
N SER A 315 29.36 -8.84 36.52
CA SER A 315 29.09 -9.85 37.53
C SER A 315 28.46 -11.13 36.93
N MET A 316 27.55 -10.98 35.95
CA MET A 316 27.01 -12.11 35.19
C MET A 316 28.06 -12.82 34.34
N ARG A 317 28.94 -12.06 33.67
CA ARG A 317 30.01 -12.62 32.84
C ARG A 317 30.99 -13.43 33.68
N GLU A 318 31.39 -12.93 34.85
CA GLU A 318 32.29 -13.63 35.77
C GLU A 318 31.69 -14.94 36.27
N LYS A 319 30.40 -14.93 36.66
CA LYS A 319 29.70 -16.17 37.05
C LYS A 319 29.66 -17.17 35.91
N TRP A 320 29.32 -16.72 34.69
CA TRP A 320 29.24 -17.61 33.54
C TRP A 320 30.61 -18.19 33.17
N LYS A 321 31.67 -17.39 33.27
CA LYS A 321 33.05 -17.84 33.09
C LYS A 321 33.41 -18.93 34.10
N ALA A 322 33.11 -18.72 35.38
CA ALA A 322 33.36 -19.70 36.43
C ALA A 322 32.63 -21.02 36.16
N ASP A 323 31.37 -20.97 35.71
CA ASP A 323 30.59 -22.17 35.37
C ASP A 323 31.21 -22.94 34.21
N LEU A 324 31.58 -22.25 33.12
CA LEU A 324 32.18 -22.89 31.95
C LEU A 324 33.55 -23.50 32.27
N VAL A 325 34.35 -22.85 33.12
CA VAL A 325 35.63 -23.41 33.57
C VAL A 325 35.39 -24.65 34.43
N ALA A 326 34.40 -24.63 35.33
CA ALA A 326 34.02 -25.79 36.14
C ALA A 326 33.51 -26.96 35.29
N ASP A 327 32.85 -26.67 34.16
CA ASP A 327 32.43 -27.67 33.16
C ASP A 327 33.59 -28.21 32.31
N GLY A 328 34.82 -27.71 32.49
CA GLY A 328 36.02 -28.19 31.80
C GLY A 328 36.21 -27.65 30.38
N PHE A 329 35.56 -26.55 30.01
CA PHE A 329 35.80 -25.90 28.71
C PHE A 329 37.20 -25.29 28.63
N SER A 330 37.81 -25.33 27.43
CA SER A 330 39.06 -24.61 27.16
C SER A 330 38.87 -23.10 27.17
N ASP A 331 39.94 -22.34 27.44
CA ASP A 331 39.91 -20.86 27.46
C ASP A 331 39.32 -20.26 26.16
N SER A 332 39.70 -20.81 25.00
CA SER A 332 39.16 -20.38 23.71
C SER A 332 37.65 -20.64 23.56
N ALA A 333 37.17 -21.77 24.08
CA ALA A 333 35.76 -22.15 24.04
C ALA A 333 34.92 -21.35 25.06
N VAL A 334 35.52 -20.94 26.17
CA VAL A 334 34.96 -20.01 27.16
C VAL A 334 34.79 -18.63 26.52
N GLU A 335 35.85 -18.04 25.97
CA GLU A 335 35.77 -16.69 25.39
C GLU A 335 34.77 -16.62 24.22
N ALA A 336 34.73 -17.63 23.35
CA ALA A 336 33.76 -17.70 22.26
C ALA A 336 32.30 -17.76 22.74
N ARG A 337 32.04 -18.35 23.91
CA ARG A 337 30.70 -18.36 24.53
C ARG A 337 30.38 -17.04 25.17
N LEU A 338 31.30 -16.48 25.96
CA LEU A 338 31.13 -15.18 26.61
C LEU A 338 30.85 -14.06 25.58
N ALA A 339 31.50 -14.10 24.41
CA ALA A 339 31.28 -13.15 23.32
C ALA A 339 29.82 -13.12 22.82
N ARG A 340 29.04 -14.20 22.98
CA ARG A 340 27.61 -14.23 22.61
C ARG A 340 26.77 -13.31 23.50
N GLY A 341 27.25 -13.00 24.70
CA GLY A 341 26.61 -12.07 25.65
C GLY A 341 26.84 -10.60 25.32
N ASP A 342 27.83 -10.26 24.48
CA ASP A 342 28.24 -8.87 24.23
C ASP A 342 27.15 -8.02 23.56
N ILE A 343 26.16 -8.65 22.93
CA ILE A 343 24.96 -7.97 22.45
C ILE A 343 24.25 -7.18 23.57
N LEU A 344 24.17 -7.73 24.79
CA LEU A 344 23.54 -7.04 25.92
C LEU A 344 24.36 -5.85 26.40
N ARG A 345 25.66 -5.80 26.10
CA ARG A 345 26.52 -4.65 26.38
C ARG A 345 26.42 -3.59 25.29
N ARG A 346 26.38 -4.01 24.03
CA ARG A 346 26.36 -3.13 22.85
C ARG A 346 24.99 -2.55 22.52
N ALA A 347 23.90 -3.16 22.97
CA ALA A 347 22.56 -2.66 22.68
C ALA A 347 22.35 -1.23 23.20
N PRO A 348 21.71 -0.33 22.44
CA PRO A 348 21.35 0.99 22.96
C PRO A 348 20.58 0.91 24.29
N GLU A 349 19.57 0.06 24.35
CA GLU A 349 18.69 -0.08 25.51
C GLU A 349 18.63 -1.53 26.02
N LEU A 350 18.40 -1.68 27.33
CA LEU A 350 18.34 -2.98 28.02
C LEU A 350 17.13 -3.04 28.96
N VAL A 351 16.21 -3.96 28.69
CA VAL A 351 15.04 -4.23 29.55
C VAL A 351 15.07 -5.68 30.02
N ILE A 352 14.84 -5.88 31.32
CA ILE A 352 14.83 -7.21 31.94
C ILE A 352 13.40 -7.50 32.41
N PRO A 353 12.69 -8.48 31.82
CA PRO A 353 11.44 -8.97 32.35
C PRO A 353 11.67 -9.78 33.64
N PHE A 354 10.82 -9.54 34.64
CA PHE A 354 10.79 -10.24 35.92
C PHE A 354 9.43 -10.86 36.15
N LEU A 355 9.44 -12.05 36.74
CA LEU A 355 8.31 -12.66 37.39
C LEU A 355 8.19 -12.13 38.82
N VAL A 356 6.98 -11.73 39.22
CA VAL A 356 6.65 -11.35 40.60
C VAL A 356 5.40 -12.09 41.07
N PRO A 357 5.31 -12.49 42.36
CA PRO A 357 4.18 -13.25 42.88
C PRO A 357 2.97 -12.37 43.24
N GLU A 358 2.72 -11.28 42.49
CA GLU A 358 1.60 -10.37 42.77
C GLU A 358 0.27 -11.02 42.39
N GLY A 359 -0.58 -11.22 43.40
CA GLY A 359 -1.85 -11.93 43.26
C GLY A 359 -1.71 -13.46 43.27
N ALA A 360 -0.51 -14.00 43.48
CA ALA A 360 -0.29 -15.45 43.53
C ALA A 360 -0.99 -16.07 44.73
N HIS A 361 -1.58 -17.26 44.54
CA HIS A 361 -2.15 -18.02 45.63
C HIS A 361 -1.08 -18.68 46.50
N SER A 362 -1.31 -18.69 47.81
CA SER A 362 -0.49 -19.43 48.77
C SER A 362 -1.00 -20.86 48.91
N TYR A 363 -0.20 -21.84 48.47
CA TYR A 363 -0.52 -23.26 48.59
C TYR A 363 0.40 -23.98 49.58
N PRO A 364 -0.15 -24.89 50.43
CA PRO A 364 0.64 -25.63 51.42
C PRO A 364 1.49 -26.77 50.80
N ASP A 365 1.15 -27.26 49.61
CA ASP A 365 1.86 -28.34 48.91
C ASP A 365 2.74 -27.86 47.74
N ASP A 366 3.86 -28.56 47.52
CA ASP A 366 4.82 -28.24 46.46
C ASP A 366 4.22 -28.34 45.05
N ARG A 367 3.32 -29.30 44.84
CA ARG A 367 2.71 -29.53 43.53
C ARG A 367 1.96 -28.30 43.03
N ARG A 368 1.07 -27.72 43.86
CA ARG A 368 0.33 -26.52 43.49
C ARG A 368 1.21 -25.27 43.44
N ARG A 369 2.22 -25.14 44.33
CA ARG A 369 3.20 -24.06 44.23
C ARG A 369 3.97 -24.08 42.91
N ALA A 370 4.39 -25.26 42.46
CA ALA A 370 5.07 -25.43 41.18
C ALA A 370 4.14 -25.10 40.01
N ALA A 371 2.89 -25.55 40.05
CA ALA A 371 1.89 -25.23 39.03
C ALA A 371 1.62 -23.72 38.92
N GLU A 372 1.47 -23.03 40.07
CA GLU A 372 1.29 -21.57 40.13
C GLU A 372 2.48 -20.84 39.48
N ARG A 373 3.71 -21.24 39.83
CA ARG A 373 4.92 -20.66 39.26
C ARG A 373 5.00 -20.88 37.74
N THR A 374 4.66 -22.07 37.27
CA THR A 374 4.60 -22.38 35.83
C THR A 374 3.57 -21.51 35.12
N MET A 375 2.36 -21.39 35.67
CA MET A 375 1.31 -20.53 35.12
C MET A 375 1.75 -19.07 35.00
N PHE A 376 2.38 -18.54 36.05
CA PHE A 376 2.94 -17.19 36.08
C PHE A 376 4.05 -17.01 35.03
N THR A 377 4.92 -18.02 34.87
CA THR A 377 6.01 -18.01 33.88
C THR A 377 5.48 -17.98 32.45
N VAL A 378 4.42 -18.74 32.16
CA VAL A 378 3.74 -18.73 30.85
C VAL A 378 3.15 -17.35 30.55
N ALA A 379 2.46 -16.74 31.52
CA ALA A 379 1.90 -15.40 31.37
C ALA A 379 2.98 -14.34 31.11
N ALA A 380 4.10 -14.40 31.84
CA ALA A 380 5.22 -13.49 31.62
C ALA A 380 5.91 -13.74 30.26
N GLY A 381 6.01 -14.98 29.80
CA GLY A 381 6.49 -15.31 28.45
C GLY A 381 5.61 -14.69 27.35
N ALA A 382 4.28 -14.72 27.53
CA ALA A 382 3.33 -14.05 26.63
C ALA A 382 3.55 -12.52 26.62
N ALA A 383 3.75 -11.90 27.78
CA ALA A 383 4.07 -10.48 27.87
C ALA A 383 5.42 -10.14 27.20
N VAL A 384 6.44 -10.98 27.37
CA VAL A 384 7.73 -10.80 26.67
C VAL A 384 7.54 -10.84 25.17
N GLN A 385 6.79 -11.82 24.63
CA GLN A 385 6.50 -11.86 23.20
C GLN A 385 5.72 -10.61 22.73
N GLY A 386 4.72 -10.17 23.49
CA GLY A 386 3.98 -8.93 23.22
C GLY A 386 4.92 -7.71 23.16
N PHE A 387 5.87 -7.61 24.08
CA PHE A 387 6.88 -6.54 24.10
C PHE A 387 7.76 -6.55 22.85
N LEU A 388 8.27 -7.72 22.43
CA LEU A 388 9.10 -7.83 21.23
C LEU A 388 8.33 -7.45 19.96
N VAL A 389 7.06 -7.84 19.86
CA VAL A 389 6.18 -7.48 18.72
C VAL A 389 5.84 -5.99 18.74
N ALA A 390 5.55 -5.42 19.91
CA ALA A 390 5.24 -4.00 20.04
C ALA A 390 6.43 -3.09 19.70
N LEU A 391 7.67 -3.51 20.00
CA LEU A 391 8.88 -2.85 19.54
C LEU A 391 9.02 -2.94 18.01
N ALA A 392 8.82 -4.13 17.43
CA ALA A 392 8.93 -4.34 15.99
C ALA A 392 7.90 -3.51 15.20
N ALA A 393 6.67 -3.38 15.70
CA ALA A 393 5.63 -2.54 15.11
C ALA A 393 5.95 -1.02 15.14
N ARG A 394 6.98 -0.62 15.88
CA ARG A 394 7.54 0.74 15.95
C ARG A 394 8.90 0.84 15.25
N GLU A 395 9.24 -0.16 14.43
CA GLU A 395 10.53 -0.25 13.74
C GLU A 395 11.74 -0.33 14.68
N ILE A 396 11.53 -0.83 15.90
CA ILE A 396 12.57 -1.03 16.89
C ILE A 396 12.96 -2.51 16.95
N GLY A 397 14.23 -2.77 16.68
CA GLY A 397 14.81 -4.10 16.78
C GLY A 397 14.94 -4.54 18.23
N SER A 398 14.76 -5.84 18.46
CA SER A 398 14.94 -6.41 19.79
C SER A 398 15.50 -7.84 19.75
N CYS A 399 16.10 -8.28 20.84
CA CYS A 399 16.52 -9.67 21.01
C CYS A 399 16.41 -10.09 22.47
N TRP A 400 15.50 -11.04 22.73
CA TRP A 400 15.43 -11.72 24.01
C TRP A 400 16.53 -12.77 24.15
N ILE A 401 17.16 -12.82 25.32
CA ILE A 401 18.26 -13.72 25.66
C ILE A 401 18.06 -14.23 27.09
N GLY A 402 18.05 -15.55 27.29
CA GLY A 402 17.81 -16.18 28.59
C GLY A 402 18.90 -15.98 29.66
N SER A 403 19.94 -15.18 29.40
CA SER A 403 21.15 -15.07 30.24
C SER A 403 20.89 -14.79 31.73
N THR A 404 19.99 -13.88 32.07
CA THR A 404 19.70 -13.49 33.46
C THR A 404 19.05 -14.60 34.29
N ILE A 405 18.44 -15.61 33.64
CA ILE A 405 17.83 -16.76 34.31
C ILE A 405 18.91 -17.59 35.04
N PHE A 406 20.10 -17.70 34.45
CA PHE A 406 21.23 -18.47 34.99
C PHE A 406 21.99 -17.74 36.10
N ALA A 407 21.65 -16.48 36.38
CA ALA A 407 22.32 -15.63 37.37
C ALA A 407 21.31 -14.81 38.21
N ALA A 408 20.10 -15.35 38.44
CA ALA A 408 18.99 -14.60 39.00
C ALA A 408 19.30 -13.87 40.33
N ASP A 409 20.10 -14.49 41.20
CA ASP A 409 20.50 -13.90 42.49
C ASP A 409 21.41 -12.67 42.31
N ILE A 410 22.39 -12.78 41.39
CA ILE A 410 23.27 -11.67 41.01
C ILE A 410 22.43 -10.54 40.43
N VAL A 411 21.52 -10.87 39.50
CA VAL A 411 20.67 -9.88 38.82
C VAL A 411 19.82 -9.12 39.83
N ARG A 412 19.18 -9.81 40.79
CA ARG A 412 18.42 -9.14 41.84
C ARG A 412 19.29 -8.25 42.72
N SER A 413 20.44 -8.76 43.16
CA SER A 413 21.34 -8.05 44.07
C SER A 413 21.89 -6.77 43.44
N GLU A 414 22.39 -6.83 42.22
CA GLU A 414 22.94 -5.68 41.49
C GLU A 414 21.90 -4.60 41.19
N LEU A 415 20.63 -4.99 41.04
CA LEU A 415 19.50 -4.09 40.80
C LEU A 415 18.77 -3.64 42.07
N GLY A 416 19.16 -4.13 43.26
CA GLY A 416 18.51 -3.80 44.52
C GLY A 416 17.04 -4.25 44.60
N LEU A 417 16.70 -5.38 43.98
CA LEU A 417 15.33 -5.91 43.90
C LEU A 417 15.02 -6.91 45.02
N ARG A 418 13.73 -7.09 45.31
CA ARG A 418 13.25 -8.03 46.33
C ARG A 418 13.56 -9.48 45.97
N ALA A 419 13.79 -10.32 46.98
CA ALA A 419 14.16 -11.73 46.82
C ALA A 419 13.15 -12.59 46.05
N ASP A 420 11.88 -12.18 46.03
CA ASP A 420 10.79 -12.87 45.35
C ASP A 420 10.67 -12.52 43.85
N TRP A 421 11.54 -11.67 43.32
CA TRP A 421 11.59 -11.34 41.89
C TRP A 421 12.48 -12.32 41.12
N SER A 422 11.95 -12.95 40.08
CA SER A 422 12.72 -13.91 39.26
C SER A 422 12.95 -13.35 37.87
N ALA A 423 14.21 -13.18 37.46
CA ALA A 423 14.52 -12.68 36.11
C ALA A 423 14.13 -13.72 35.05
N LEU A 424 13.59 -13.26 33.92
CA LEU A 424 13.09 -14.09 32.81
C LEU A 424 13.81 -13.80 31.48
N GLY A 425 15.14 -13.64 31.55
CA GLY A 425 15.97 -13.23 30.43
C GLY A 425 16.16 -11.72 30.39
N ALA A 426 16.79 -11.23 29.33
CA ALA A 426 17.03 -9.83 29.05
C ALA A 426 16.71 -9.53 27.59
N VAL A 427 16.21 -8.34 27.31
CA VAL A 427 15.88 -7.85 25.98
C VAL A 427 16.84 -6.73 25.62
N ALA A 428 17.73 -7.00 24.68
CA ALA A 428 18.49 -5.97 23.97
C ALA A 428 17.56 -5.23 23.00
N ILE A 429 17.64 -3.90 22.96
CA ILE A 429 16.75 -3.04 22.16
C ILE A 429 17.60 -1.99 21.43
N GLY A 430 17.31 -1.76 20.16
CA GLY A 430 17.98 -0.76 19.33
C GLY A 430 17.38 -0.69 17.93
N ARG A 431 17.68 0.36 17.17
CA ARG A 431 17.33 0.38 15.74
C ARG A 431 18.16 -0.69 15.00
N PRO A 432 17.56 -1.55 14.15
CA PRO A 432 18.33 -2.54 13.41
C PRO A 432 19.40 -1.88 12.55
N ALA A 433 20.60 -2.45 12.49
CA ALA A 433 21.66 -1.96 11.59
C ALA A 433 21.30 -2.15 10.10
N GLU A 434 20.47 -3.15 9.81
CA GLU A 434 19.93 -3.44 8.48
C GLU A 434 18.41 -3.60 8.59
N SER A 435 17.67 -3.04 7.65
CA SER A 435 16.23 -3.28 7.53
C SER A 435 15.97 -4.74 7.15
N ALA A 436 14.87 -5.31 7.61
CA ALA A 436 14.49 -6.68 7.31
C ALA A 436 13.02 -6.78 6.95
N GLU A 437 12.75 -7.39 5.79
CA GLU A 437 11.40 -7.73 5.34
C GLU A 437 10.69 -8.67 6.32
N PRO A 438 9.34 -8.70 6.36
CA PRO A 438 8.54 -9.65 7.14
C PRO A 438 8.90 -11.11 6.85
N ARG A 439 8.75 -11.97 7.86
CA ARG A 439 9.15 -13.38 7.73
C ARG A 439 8.00 -14.09 7.05
N ARG A 440 8.30 -14.87 6.01
CA ARG A 440 7.28 -15.79 5.47
C ARG A 440 6.90 -16.79 6.56
N PRO A 441 5.62 -16.88 6.96
CA PRO A 441 5.16 -17.92 7.88
C PRO A 441 5.46 -19.31 7.32
N ARG A 442 5.74 -20.27 8.21
CA ARG A 442 5.91 -21.69 7.84
C ARG A 442 4.55 -22.38 7.81
N GLU A 443 4.44 -23.42 7.00
CA GLU A 443 3.29 -24.34 7.06
C GLU A 443 3.23 -25.01 8.44
N PRO A 444 2.03 -25.14 9.06
CA PRO A 444 1.91 -25.58 10.46
C PRO A 444 2.43 -27.00 10.78
N GLY A 445 2.45 -27.90 9.80
CA GLY A 445 3.07 -29.23 9.96
C GLY A 445 2.58 -30.03 11.18
N PRO A 446 3.44 -30.88 11.78
CA PRO A 446 3.11 -31.62 13.01
C PRO A 446 2.99 -30.73 14.26
N GLU A 447 3.36 -29.44 14.18
CA GLU A 447 3.26 -28.48 15.28
C GLU A 447 1.82 -28.00 15.54
N LEU A 448 0.88 -28.24 14.62
CA LEU A 448 -0.56 -28.04 14.80
C LEU A 448 -1.28 -29.39 14.85
N LEU A 449 -2.10 -29.59 15.88
CA LEU A 449 -2.96 -30.76 16.02
C LEU A 449 -4.43 -30.32 16.05
N GLU A 450 -5.22 -30.81 15.10
CA GLU A 450 -6.68 -30.66 15.06
C GLU A 450 -7.30 -31.97 15.56
N LEU A 451 -8.06 -31.89 16.65
CA LEU A 451 -8.69 -33.04 17.33
C LEU A 451 -10.19 -33.12 17.08
#